data_AF-A0A661J351-F1
#
_entry.id   AF-A0A661J351-F1
#
_cell.length_a   1.000
_cell.length_b   1.000
_cell.length_c   1.000
_cell.angle_alpha   90.00
_cell.angle_beta   90.00
_cell.angle_gamma   90.00
#
_symmetry.space_group_name_H-M   'P 1'
#
loop_
_entity.id
_entity.type
_entity.pdbx_description
1 polymer ?
#
loop_
_entity_poly.entity_id
_entity_poly.type
_entity_poly.pdbx_seq_one_letter_code
_entity_poly.pdbx_strand_id
1 'polypeptide(L)'
;MAGSSVPEDPRHAENTLDWLLRLKPDADEPLQIAALGHDIERALEAGKVKRADFPDYDMFKAAHVRNSAEILQQIMEECGVEQAMASEVCRLVCR
;
A
#
# COMPACT_ATOMS: atom_id res chain seq x y z
N MET A 1 -16.62 -7.20 12.90
CA MET A 1 -15.53 -6.61 12.11
C MET A 1 -15.77 -5.12 12.07
N ALA A 2 -14.82 -4.30 12.53
CA ALA A 2 -14.89 -2.87 12.33
C ALA A 2 -14.62 -2.61 10.84
N GLY A 3 -15.57 -1.98 10.15
CA GLY A 3 -15.38 -1.56 8.77
C GLY A 3 -14.42 -0.37 8.69
N SER A 4 -13.73 -0.20 7.56
CA SER A 4 -12.96 1.01 7.29
C SER A 4 -13.88 2.23 7.34
N SER A 5 -13.39 3.35 7.90
CA SER A 5 -14.06 4.65 7.78
C SER A 5 -14.05 5.19 6.34
N VAL A 6 -13.26 4.58 5.46
CA VAL A 6 -13.23 4.83 4.02
C VAL A 6 -13.70 3.56 3.28
N PRO A 7 -14.99 3.44 2.92
CA PRO A 7 -15.57 2.20 2.41
C PRO A 7 -15.04 1.71 1.06
N GLU A 8 -14.48 2.60 0.24
CA GLU A 8 -13.93 2.28 -1.08
C GLU A 8 -12.54 1.65 -1.01
N ASP A 9 -11.73 2.01 -0.01
CA ASP A 9 -10.32 1.64 0.04
C ASP A 9 -10.10 0.12 0.19
N PRO A 10 -10.80 -0.59 1.09
CA PRO A 10 -10.64 -2.05 1.21
C PRO A 10 -11.00 -2.77 -0.09
N ARG A 11 -12.08 -2.36 -0.75
CA ARG A 11 -12.53 -2.96 -2.02
C ARG A 11 -11.53 -2.72 -3.15
N HIS A 12 -10.91 -1.54 -3.21
CA HIS A 12 -9.85 -1.23 -4.18
C HIS A 12 -8.62 -2.11 -3.97
N ALA A 13 -8.17 -2.25 -2.72
CA ALA A 13 -7.04 -3.10 -2.35
C ALA A 13 -7.29 -4.57 -2.68
N GLU A 14 -8.43 -5.12 -2.25
CA GLU A 14 -8.83 -6.52 -2.52
C GLU A 14 -8.93 -6.79 -4.02
N ASN A 15 -9.58 -5.91 -4.79
CA ASN A 15 -9.68 -6.07 -6.24
C ASN A 15 -8.30 -6.03 -6.93
N THR A 16 -7.36 -5.21 -6.44
CA THR A 16 -6.00 -5.14 -7.00
C THR A 16 -5.26 -6.45 -6.80
N LEU A 17 -5.34 -7.04 -5.61
CA LEU A 17 -4.78 -8.37 -5.31
C LEU A 17 -5.45 -9.46 -6.15
N ASP A 18 -6.78 -9.43 -6.27
CA ASP A 18 -7.53 -10.39 -7.10
C ASP A 18 -7.08 -10.35 -8.56
N TRP A 19 -6.90 -9.16 -9.13
CA TRP A 19 -6.40 -9.02 -10.50
C TRP A 19 -4.95 -9.48 -10.63
N LEU A 20 -4.08 -9.18 -9.66
CA LEU A 20 -2.72 -9.69 -9.63
C LEU A 20 -2.72 -11.22 -9.72
N LEU A 21 -3.50 -11.90 -8.87
CA LEU A 21 -3.53 -13.36 -8.82
C LEU A 21 -4.17 -13.99 -10.06
N ARG A 22 -5.07 -13.28 -10.75
CA ARG A 22 -5.61 -13.71 -12.06
C ARG A 22 -4.57 -13.61 -13.17
N LEU A 23 -3.73 -12.57 -13.17
CA LEU A 23 -2.73 -12.32 -14.20
C LEU A 23 -1.43 -13.09 -13.95
N LYS A 24 -1.05 -13.24 -12.68
CA LYS A 24 0.15 -13.94 -12.20
C LYS A 24 -0.23 -14.81 -10.99
N PRO A 25 -0.75 -16.03 -11.22
CA PRO A 25 -1.15 -16.94 -10.14
C PRO A 25 0.00 -17.39 -9.24
N ASP A 26 1.25 -17.28 -9.72
CA ASP A 26 2.49 -17.58 -9.01
C ASP A 26 3.16 -16.31 -8.43
N ALA A 27 2.42 -15.22 -8.23
CA ALA A 27 2.93 -14.02 -7.58
C ALA A 27 3.50 -14.37 -6.20
N ASP A 28 4.72 -13.92 -5.91
CA ASP A 28 5.34 -14.15 -4.62
C ASP A 28 4.67 -13.29 -3.53
N GLU A 29 4.87 -13.68 -2.27
CA GLU A 29 4.29 -12.98 -1.12
C GLU A 29 4.61 -11.46 -1.11
N PRO A 30 5.84 -10.99 -1.41
CA PRO A 30 6.10 -9.56 -1.44
C PRO A 30 5.22 -8.82 -2.45
N LEU A 31 5.02 -9.38 -3.65
CA LEU A 31 4.18 -8.75 -4.67
C LEU A 31 2.70 -8.76 -4.29
N GLN A 32 2.22 -9.82 -3.64
CA GLN A 32 0.86 -9.88 -3.13
C GLN A 32 0.61 -8.84 -2.02
N ILE A 33 1.54 -8.72 -1.05
CA ILE A 33 1.45 -7.72 0.02
C ILE A 33 1.53 -6.31 -0.56
N ALA A 34 2.44 -6.06 -1.50
CA ALA A 34 2.56 -4.77 -2.17
C ALA A 34 1.27 -4.40 -2.91
N ALA A 35 0.65 -5.33 -3.64
CA ALA A 35 -0.62 -5.09 -4.34
C ALA A 35 -1.77 -4.75 -3.37
N LEU A 36 -1.87 -5.49 -2.27
CA LEU A 36 -2.89 -5.25 -1.24
C LEU A 36 -2.67 -3.92 -0.51
N GLY A 37 -1.42 -3.56 -0.26
CA GLY A 37 -1.04 -2.42 0.58
C GLY A 37 -0.66 -1.13 -0.17
N HIS A 38 -0.61 -1.11 -1.50
CA HIS A 38 0.01 -0.01 -2.26
C HIS A 38 -0.54 1.38 -1.94
N ASP A 39 -1.83 1.49 -1.59
CA ASP A 39 -2.49 2.74 -1.20
C ASP A 39 -2.94 2.75 0.28
N ILE A 40 -2.30 1.98 1.16
CA ILE A 40 -2.76 1.79 2.56
C ILE A 40 -2.93 3.11 3.34
N GLU A 41 -2.20 4.15 2.96
CA GLU A 41 -2.32 5.47 3.59
C GLU A 41 -3.73 6.07 3.47
N ARG A 42 -4.51 5.69 2.45
CA ARG A 42 -5.87 6.20 2.24
C ARG A 42 -6.80 5.82 3.39
N ALA A 43 -6.55 4.68 4.04
CA ALA A 43 -7.32 4.22 5.20
C ALA A 43 -7.09 5.07 6.47
N LEU A 44 -6.06 5.94 6.48
CA LEU A 44 -5.69 6.77 7.61
C LEU A 44 -6.01 8.26 7.35
N GLU A 45 -7.21 8.70 7.77
CA GLU A 45 -7.68 10.08 7.56
C GLU A 45 -6.72 11.17 8.06
N ALA A 46 -6.04 10.93 9.20
CA ALA A 46 -5.12 11.90 9.79
C ALA A 46 -3.73 11.91 9.15
N GLY A 47 -3.34 10.83 8.45
CA GLY A 47 -2.00 10.62 7.92
C GLY A 47 -1.90 10.64 6.40
N LYS A 48 -3.04 10.66 5.68
CA LYS A 48 -3.05 10.60 4.22
C LYS A 48 -2.49 11.86 3.57
N VAL A 49 -1.70 11.66 2.53
CA VAL A 49 -1.18 12.71 1.66
C VAL A 49 -2.34 13.33 0.85
N LYS A 50 -2.46 14.66 0.87
CA LYS A 50 -3.53 15.36 0.15
C LYS A 50 -3.00 15.94 -1.15
N ARG A 51 -3.68 15.65 -2.26
CA ARG A 51 -3.33 16.21 -3.59
C ARG A 51 -3.20 17.72 -3.60
N ALA A 52 -4.01 18.43 -2.80
CA ALA A 52 -4.02 19.89 -2.72
C ALA A 52 -2.71 20.49 -2.17
N ASP A 53 -1.89 19.69 -1.47
CA ASP A 53 -0.65 20.15 -0.84
C ASP A 53 0.55 20.15 -1.81
N PHE A 54 0.35 19.74 -3.07
CA PHE A 54 1.42 19.56 -4.06
C PHE A 54 1.19 20.38 -5.33
N PRO A 55 2.27 20.93 -5.93
CA PRO A 55 2.17 21.77 -7.11
C PRO A 55 1.77 20.98 -8.37
N ASP A 56 2.15 19.71 -8.45
CA ASP A 56 1.86 18.83 -9.57
C ASP A 56 1.49 17.41 -9.11
N TYR A 57 1.03 16.61 -10.07
CA TYR A 57 0.51 15.27 -9.81
C TYR A 57 1.62 14.26 -9.52
N ASP A 58 2.80 14.42 -10.11
CA ASP A 58 3.92 13.49 -9.96
C ASP A 58 4.52 13.60 -8.57
N MET A 59 4.68 14.83 -8.06
CA MET A 59 5.10 15.08 -6.68
C MET A 59 4.11 14.52 -5.67
N PHE A 60 2.80 14.69 -5.92
CA PHE A 60 1.76 14.09 -5.10
C PHE A 60 1.86 12.56 -5.09
N LYS A 61 1.95 11.92 -6.26
CA LYS A 61 2.06 10.46 -6.36
C LYS A 61 3.32 9.95 -5.68
N ALA A 62 4.46 10.64 -5.84
CA ALA A 62 5.71 10.27 -5.18
C ALA A 62 5.62 10.36 -3.65
N ALA A 63 4.95 11.38 -3.11
CA ALA A 63 4.72 11.49 -1.67
C ALA A 63 3.75 10.42 -1.16
N HIS A 64 2.67 10.17 -1.90
CA HIS A 64 1.67 9.15 -1.60
C HIS A 64 2.26 7.73 -1.52
N VAL A 65 3.02 7.30 -2.54
CA VAL A 65 3.62 5.94 -2.52
C VAL A 65 4.66 5.80 -1.41
N ARG A 66 5.40 6.86 -1.10
CA ARG A 66 6.36 6.87 0.01
C ARG A 66 5.66 6.70 1.36
N ASN A 67 4.57 7.44 1.59
CA ASN A 67 3.81 7.34 2.83
C ASN A 67 3.18 5.94 3.00
N SER A 68 2.60 5.38 1.93
CA SER A 68 2.11 3.99 1.95
C SER A 68 3.21 2.98 2.30
N ALA A 69 4.40 3.12 1.73
CA ALA A 69 5.53 2.23 2.02
C ALA A 69 6.00 2.36 3.48
N GLU A 70 6.06 3.57 4.03
CA GLU A 70 6.42 3.80 5.44
C GLU A 70 5.40 3.16 6.40
N ILE A 71 4.10 3.27 6.12
CA ILE A 71 3.03 2.64 6.90
C ILE A 71 3.12 1.11 6.82
N LEU A 72 3.34 0.56 5.62
CA LEU A 72 3.50 -0.89 5.44
C LEU A 72 4.72 -1.42 6.19
N GLN A 73 5.86 -0.69 6.13
CA GLN A 73 7.06 -1.05 6.88
C GLN A 73 6.76 -1.18 8.37
N GLN A 74 6.07 -0.21 8.97
CA GLN A 74 5.69 -0.23 10.38
C GLN A 74 4.77 -1.41 10.71
N ILE A 75 3.73 -1.64 9.91
CA ILE A 75 2.80 -2.78 10.11
C ILE A 75 3.53 -4.12 10.04
N MET A 76 4.43 -4.29 9.07
CA MET A 76 5.21 -5.51 8.90
C MET A 76 6.18 -5.74 10.05
N GLU A 77 6.83 -4.68 10.55
CA GLU A 77 7.69 -4.74 11.75
C GLU A 77 6.89 -5.14 12.99
N GLU A 78 5.72 -4.55 13.21
CA GLU A 78 4.81 -4.92 14.31
C GLU A 78 4.32 -6.37 14.22
N CYS A 79 4.17 -6.88 12.99
CA CYS A 79 3.81 -8.27 12.72
C CYS A 79 5.01 -9.24 12.77
N GLY A 80 6.23 -8.76 12.99
CA GLY A 80 7.44 -9.59 13.05
C GLY A 80 7.90 -10.16 11.70
N VAL A 81 7.51 -9.52 10.60
CA VAL A 81 7.96 -9.88 9.25
C VAL A 81 9.46 -9.62 9.11
N GLU A 82 10.17 -10.52 8.43
CA GLU A 82 11.61 -10.38 8.22
C GLU A 82 11.95 -9.09 7.45
N GLN A 83 13.03 -8.41 7.87
CA GLN A 83 13.44 -7.14 7.27
C GLN A 83 13.66 -7.22 5.75
N ALA A 84 14.16 -8.35 5.24
CA ALA A 84 14.35 -8.55 3.80
C ALA A 84 13.02 -8.57 3.04
N MET A 85 12.01 -9.24 3.58
CA MET A 85 10.65 -9.26 3.03
C MET A 85 10.02 -7.86 3.07
N ALA A 86 10.09 -7.20 4.23
CA ALA A 86 9.55 -5.84 4.40
C ALA A 86 10.19 -4.83 3.43
N SER A 87 11.52 -4.90 3.28
CA SER A 87 12.26 -4.05 2.34
C SER A 87 11.85 -4.30 0.89
N GLU A 88 11.60 -5.56 0.52
CA GLU A 88 11.17 -5.92 -0.83
C GLU A 88 9.75 -5.42 -1.14
N VAL A 89 8.82 -5.56 -0.19
CA VAL A 89 7.46 -4.99 -0.30
C VAL A 89 7.53 -3.48 -0.50
N CYS A 90 8.28 -2.76 0.35
CA CYS A 90 8.44 -1.30 0.25
C CYS A 90 9.04 -0.88 -1.09
N ARG A 91 10.04 -1.63 -1.60
CA ARG A 91 10.64 -1.42 -2.91
C ARG A 91 9.63 -1.61 -4.05
N LEU A 92 8.72 -2.58 -3.94
CA LEU A 92 7.67 -2.85 -4.92
C LEU A 92 6.59 -1.76 -4.93
N VAL A 93 6.22 -1.23 -3.77
CA VAL A 93 5.25 -0.12 -3.65
C VAL A 93 5.80 1.19 -4.22
N CYS A 94 7.10 1.43 -4.09
CA CYS A 94 7.75 2.65 -4.57
C CYS A 94 8.19 2.60 -6.05
N ARG A 95 7.85 1.55 -6.80
CA ARG A 95 8.14 1.44 -8.25
C ARG A 95 7.18 2.24 -9.10
#